data_AF-A0A0G0SXM6-F1
#
_entry.id   AF-A0A0G0SXM6-F1
#
_cell.length_a   1.000
_cell.length_b   1.000
_cell.length_c   1.000
_cell.angle_alpha   90.00
_cell.angle_beta   90.00
_cell.angle_gamma   90.00
#
_symmetry.space_group_name_H-M   'P 1'
#
loop_
_entity.id
_entity.type
_entity.pdbx_description
1 polymer ?
#
loop_
_entity_poly.entity_id
_entity_poly.type
_entity_poly.pdbx_seq_one_letter_code
_entity_poly.pdbx_strand_id
1 'polypeptide(L)'
;MDFALMYIPSEAVYYEVVNIPELSTLARRMRVYPVSPNTLYAHLQVLLLSFEGKDLELKSKEVFRILRAIQKDYGKVEENLSTLQKHLNNAYNMMSNVFTSFTQLGQKISSTQKISGGVKKELE
;
A
#
# COMPACT_ATOMS: atom_id res chain seq x y z
N MET A 1 2.92 -2.20 33.01
CA MET A 1 2.12 -3.40 33.34
C MET A 1 2.41 -3.68 34.80
N ASP A 2 1.49 -3.36 35.71
CA ASP A 2 1.77 -3.45 37.15
C ASP A 2 1.15 -4.73 37.68
N PHE A 3 1.87 -5.83 37.54
CA PHE A 3 1.52 -7.11 38.14
C PHE A 3 2.78 -7.72 38.77
N ALA A 4 2.58 -8.64 39.70
CA ALA A 4 3.67 -9.39 40.31
C ALA A 4 3.45 -10.89 40.11
N LEU A 5 4.53 -11.63 39.87
CA LEU A 5 4.53 -13.08 39.97
C LEU A 5 4.91 -13.45 41.40
N MET A 6 4.06 -14.22 42.07
CA MET A 6 4.34 -14.76 43.40
C MET A 6 4.79 -16.20 43.25
N TYR A 7 6.09 -16.43 43.37
CA TYR A 7 6.66 -17.77 43.25
C TYR A 7 6.40 -18.60 44.51
N ILE A 8 5.77 -19.74 44.33
CA ILE A 8 5.53 -20.75 45.36
C ILE A 8 6.41 -21.97 45.01
N PRO A 9 7.48 -22.26 45.77
CA PRO A 9 8.49 -23.25 45.39
C PRO A 9 8.00 -24.70 45.44
N SER A 10 6.94 -24.99 46.19
CA SER A 10 6.35 -26.32 46.27
C SER A 10 5.12 -26.41 45.37
N GLU A 11 5.15 -27.35 44.43
CA GLU A 11 4.03 -27.60 43.52
C GLU A 11 2.75 -27.99 44.29
N ALA A 12 2.88 -28.86 45.30
CA ALA A 12 1.75 -29.25 46.14
C ALA A 12 1.14 -28.04 46.86
N VAL A 13 1.98 -27.18 47.44
CA VAL A 13 1.49 -25.96 48.12
C VAL A 13 0.84 -24.99 47.12
N TYR A 14 1.40 -24.85 45.92
CA TYR A 14 0.79 -24.05 44.87
C TYR A 14 -0.64 -24.55 44.56
N TYR A 15 -0.82 -25.86 44.36
CA TYR A 15 -2.14 -26.44 44.10
C TYR A 15 -3.15 -26.17 45.23
N GLU A 16 -2.74 -26.32 46.48
CA GLU A 16 -3.59 -25.99 47.62
C GLU A 16 -3.98 -24.50 47.61
N VAL A 17 -3.00 -23.60 47.40
CA VAL A 17 -3.21 -22.15 47.43
C VAL A 17 -4.15 -21.67 46.32
N VAL A 18 -3.98 -22.15 45.08
CA VAL A 18 -4.82 -21.71 43.95
C VAL A 18 -6.25 -22.27 44.01
N ASN A 19 -6.45 -23.38 44.72
CA ASN A 19 -7.77 -23.98 44.92
C ASN A 19 -8.58 -23.33 46.05
N ILE A 20 -7.98 -22.42 46.84
CA ILE A 20 -8.70 -21.61 47.84
C ILE A 20 -9.32 -20.38 47.14
N PRO A 21 -10.65 -20.31 46.94
CA PRO A 21 -11.29 -19.28 46.12
C PRO A 21 -11.07 -17.85 46.63
N GLU A 22 -11.02 -17.66 47.96
CA GLU A 22 -10.82 -16.36 48.59
C GLU A 22 -9.42 -15.82 48.30
N LEU A 23 -8.40 -16.68 48.37
CA LEU A 23 -7.01 -16.31 48.07
C LEU A 23 -6.80 -16.02 46.59
N SER A 24 -7.37 -16.85 45.71
CA SER A 24 -7.33 -16.61 44.26
C SER A 24 -7.99 -15.29 43.88
N THR A 25 -9.14 -15.00 44.49
CA THR A 25 -9.86 -13.73 44.31
C THR A 25 -9.04 -12.53 44.81
N LEU A 26 -8.43 -12.65 46.00
CA LEU A 26 -7.57 -11.61 46.58
C LEU A 26 -6.35 -11.34 45.71
N ALA A 27 -5.62 -12.39 45.32
CA ALA A 27 -4.43 -12.32 44.48
C ALA A 27 -4.76 -11.61 43.15
N ARG A 28 -5.88 -11.98 42.51
CA ARG A 28 -6.35 -11.33 41.28
C ARG A 28 -6.66 -9.85 41.47
N ARG A 29 -7.32 -9.45 42.57
CA ARG A 29 -7.57 -8.03 42.88
C ARG A 29 -6.27 -7.25 43.09
N MET A 30 -5.26 -7.87 43.69
CA MET A 30 -3.94 -7.29 43.91
C MET A 30 -3.04 -7.34 42.68
N ARG A 31 -3.49 -7.90 41.55
CA ARG A 31 -2.68 -8.15 40.34
C ARG A 31 -1.44 -9.00 40.65
N VAL A 32 -1.56 -9.91 41.61
CA VAL A 32 -0.55 -10.90 41.97
C VAL A 32 -0.96 -12.23 41.35
N TYR A 33 -0.06 -12.85 40.60
CA TYR A 33 -0.29 -14.13 39.96
C TYR A 33 0.60 -15.18 40.63
N PRO A 34 0.02 -16.10 41.42
CA PRO A 34 0.76 -17.23 41.96
C PRO A 34 1.31 -18.07 40.81
N VAL A 35 2.56 -18.48 40.93
CA VAL A 35 3.22 -19.38 39.99
C VAL A 35 4.03 -20.42 40.75
N SER A 36 4.17 -21.58 40.15
CA SER A 36 4.90 -22.75 40.64
C SER A 36 6.16 -22.99 39.81
N PRO A 37 7.04 -23.94 40.18
CA PRO A 37 8.19 -24.31 39.36
C PRO A 37 7.78 -24.69 37.93
N ASN A 38 6.67 -25.42 37.76
CA ASN A 38 6.18 -25.86 36.45
C ASN A 38 5.55 -24.73 35.63
N THR A 39 4.87 -23.79 36.28
CA THR A 39 4.10 -22.74 35.60
C THR A 39 4.89 -21.46 35.39
N LEU A 40 5.94 -21.19 36.18
CA LEU A 40 6.79 -20.00 36.05
C LEU A 40 7.44 -19.93 34.66
N TYR A 41 8.02 -21.03 34.18
CA TYR A 41 8.69 -21.06 32.88
C TYR A 41 7.73 -20.71 31.73
N ALA A 42 6.51 -21.28 31.74
CA ALA A 42 5.50 -20.97 30.75
C ALA A 42 5.09 -19.48 30.77
N HIS A 43 4.93 -18.88 31.95
CA HIS A 43 4.63 -17.45 32.07
C HIS A 43 5.77 -16.58 31.53
N LEU A 44 7.02 -16.91 31.86
CA LEU A 44 8.19 -16.19 31.34
C LEU A 44 8.29 -16.32 29.81
N GLN A 45 7.99 -17.48 29.25
CA GLN A 45 7.98 -17.69 27.80
C GLN A 45 6.91 -16.83 27.11
N VAL A 46 5.70 -16.75 27.66
CA VAL A 46 4.64 -15.89 27.15
C VAL A 46 5.03 -14.40 27.22
N LEU A 47 5.68 -13.98 28.32
CA LEU A 47 6.19 -12.62 28.46
C LEU A 47 7.28 -12.31 27.44
N LEU A 48 8.22 -13.23 27.22
CA LEU A 48 9.28 -13.08 26.23
C LEU A 48 8.70 -12.93 24.81
N LEU A 49 7.76 -13.81 24.43
CA LEU A 49 7.06 -13.72 23.14
C LEU A 49 6.31 -12.39 22.98
N SER A 50 5.70 -11.89 24.06
CA SER A 50 5.03 -10.58 24.05
C SER A 50 6.00 -9.42 23.81
N PHE A 51 7.23 -9.51 24.35
CA PHE A 51 8.28 -8.53 24.08
C PHE A 51 8.82 -8.62 22.66
N GLU A 52 9.04 -9.83 22.13
CA GLU A 52 9.45 -10.03 20.72
C GLU A 52 8.37 -9.52 19.74
N GLY A 53 7.09 -9.73 20.07
CA GLY A 53 5.96 -9.20 19.31
C GLY A 53 5.95 -7.67 19.20
N LYS A 54 6.50 -6.95 20.19
CA LYS A 54 6.62 -5.49 20.15
C LYS A 54 7.59 -5.01 19.06
N ASP A 55 8.70 -5.69 18.87
CA ASP A 55 9.65 -5.35 17.80
C ASP A 55 9.04 -5.64 16.41
N LEU A 56 8.30 -6.75 16.30
CA LEU A 56 7.55 -7.09 15.10
C LEU A 56 6.46 -6.06 14.77
N GLU A 57 5.78 -5.51 15.78
CA GLU A 57 4.79 -4.44 15.60
C GLU A 57 5.42 -3.19 14.98
N LEU A 58 6.60 -2.77 15.46
CA LEU A 58 7.32 -1.60 14.94
C LEU A 58 7.72 -1.78 13.48
N LYS A 59 8.32 -2.94 13.16
CA LYS A 59 8.69 -3.29 11.78
C LYS A 59 7.46 -3.33 10.86
N SER A 60 6.35 -3.88 11.34
CA SER A 60 5.09 -3.91 10.58
C SER A 60 4.56 -2.50 10.30
N LYS A 61 4.61 -1.58 11.28
CA LYS A 61 4.23 -0.17 11.07
C LYS A 61 5.09 0.51 10.01
N GLU A 62 6.39 0.21 9.97
CA GLU A 62 7.28 0.71 8.93
C GLU A 62 6.91 0.18 7.54
N VAL A 63 6.65 -1.13 7.40
CA VAL A 63 6.18 -1.73 6.15
C VAL A 63 4.89 -1.04 5.68
N PHE A 64 3.91 -0.85 6.55
CA PHE A 64 2.66 -0.15 6.20
C PHE A 64 2.87 1.32 5.84
N ARG A 65 3.87 1.99 6.41
CA ARG A 65 4.23 3.37 6.04
C ARG A 65 4.78 3.40 4.61
N ILE A 66 5.68 2.47 4.27
CA ILE A 66 6.27 2.37 2.92
C ILE A 66 5.19 2.05 1.89
N LEU A 67 4.31 1.08 2.17
CA LEU A 67 3.20 0.73 1.28
C LEU A 67 2.27 1.92 0.99
N ARG A 68 1.95 2.74 2.01
CA ARG A 68 1.17 3.97 1.82
C ARG A 68 1.88 5.01 0.96
N ALA A 69 3.20 5.14 1.10
CA ALA A 69 3.98 6.02 0.23
C ALA A 69 3.95 5.53 -1.23
N ILE A 70 4.13 4.23 -1.45
CA ILE A 70 4.04 3.61 -2.79
C ILE A 70 2.66 3.84 -3.41
N GLN A 71 1.58 3.68 -2.65
CA GLN A 71 0.22 3.93 -3.13
C GLN A 71 0.03 5.38 -3.59
N LYS A 72 0.58 6.35 -2.85
CA LYS A 72 0.54 7.77 -3.22
C LYS A 72 1.31 8.02 -4.51
N ASP A 73 2.49 7.42 -4.66
CA ASP A 73 3.31 7.60 -5.87
C ASP A 73 2.67 6.92 -7.08
N TYR A 74 2.00 5.77 -6.90
CA TYR A 74 1.19 5.15 -7.94
C TYR A 74 0.09 6.09 -8.45
N GLY A 75 -0.66 6.76 -7.57
CA GLY A 75 -1.71 7.70 -7.97
C GLY A 75 -1.18 8.90 -8.77
N LYS A 76 0.02 9.42 -8.43
CA LYS A 76 0.67 10.48 -9.23
C LYS A 76 1.04 9.99 -10.63
N VAL A 77 1.56 8.76 -10.72
CA VAL A 77 1.94 8.17 -12.01
C VAL A 77 0.69 7.93 -12.86
N GLU A 78 -0.42 7.49 -12.27
CA GLU A 78 -1.70 7.35 -12.94
C GLU A 78 -2.20 8.68 -13.53
N GLU A 79 -2.13 9.78 -12.78
CA GLU A 79 -2.51 11.12 -13.25
C GLU A 79 -1.63 11.59 -14.42
N ASN A 80 -0.31 11.40 -14.29
CA ASN A 80 0.64 11.72 -15.35
C ASN A 80 0.38 10.87 -16.61
N LEU A 81 0.07 9.59 -16.45
CA LEU A 81 -0.23 8.68 -17.56
C LEU A 81 -1.53 9.09 -18.26
N SER A 82 -2.56 9.48 -17.51
CA SER A 82 -3.80 10.02 -18.07
C SER A 82 -3.56 11.29 -18.89
N THR A 83 -2.69 12.17 -18.39
CA THR A 83 -2.30 13.40 -19.10
C THR A 83 -1.54 13.09 -20.38
N LEU A 84 -0.58 12.16 -20.32
CA LEU A 84 0.15 11.68 -21.50
C LEU A 84 -0.80 11.09 -22.55
N GLN A 85 -1.77 10.27 -22.13
CA GLN A 85 -2.77 9.69 -23.03
C GLN A 85 -3.58 10.78 -23.75
N LYS A 86 -3.99 11.85 -23.03
CA LYS A 86 -4.68 13.01 -23.64
C LYS A 86 -3.81 13.69 -24.70
N HIS A 87 -2.52 13.91 -24.39
CA HIS A 87 -1.59 14.52 -25.34
C HIS A 87 -1.40 13.67 -26.60
N LEU A 88 -1.26 12.34 -26.45
CA LEU A 88 -1.15 11.42 -27.58
C LEU A 88 -2.41 11.44 -28.46
N ASN A 89 -3.60 11.42 -27.86
CA ASN A 89 -4.86 11.53 -28.62
C ASN A 89 -4.96 12.86 -29.38
N ASN A 90 -4.58 13.97 -28.74
CA ASN A 90 -4.58 15.28 -29.39
C ASN A 90 -3.59 15.33 -30.57
N ALA A 91 -2.38 14.79 -30.39
CA ALA A 91 -1.38 14.70 -31.44
C ALA A 91 -1.87 13.83 -32.61
N TYR A 92 -2.50 12.69 -32.32
CA TYR A 92 -3.09 11.82 -33.33
C TYR A 92 -4.18 12.54 -34.15
N ASN A 93 -5.10 13.23 -33.48
CA ASN A 93 -6.15 14.01 -34.13
C ASN A 93 -5.57 15.12 -35.00
N MET A 94 -4.56 15.84 -34.51
CA MET A 94 -3.88 16.88 -35.27
C MET A 94 -3.18 16.32 -36.50
N MET A 95 -2.53 15.17 -36.38
CA MET A 95 -1.89 14.49 -37.51
C MET A 95 -2.91 14.14 -38.60
N SER A 96 -4.08 13.61 -38.22
CA SER A 96 -5.18 13.32 -39.16
C SER A 96 -5.69 14.58 -39.88
N ASN A 97 -5.86 15.68 -39.14
CA ASN A 97 -6.26 16.97 -39.71
C ASN A 97 -5.23 17.50 -40.72
N VAL A 98 -3.95 17.48 -40.35
CA VAL A 98 -2.84 17.93 -41.23
C VAL A 98 -2.79 17.10 -42.52
N PHE A 99 -2.95 15.77 -42.42
CA PHE A 99 -2.96 14.89 -43.58
C PHE A 99 -4.12 15.21 -44.54
N THR A 100 -5.31 15.48 -43.99
CA THR A 100 -6.49 15.88 -44.75
C THR A 100 -6.26 17.21 -45.47
N SER A 101 -5.77 18.24 -44.76
CA SER A 101 -5.45 19.54 -45.36
C SER A 101 -4.36 19.44 -46.43
N PHE A 102 -3.33 18.62 -46.20
CA PHE A 102 -2.27 18.39 -47.18
C PHE A 102 -2.80 17.76 -48.48
N THR A 103 -3.69 16.76 -48.36
CA THR A 103 -4.32 16.12 -49.53
C THR A 103 -5.18 17.11 -50.30
N GLN A 104 -5.99 17.93 -49.62
CA GLN A 104 -6.79 18.98 -50.24
C GLN A 104 -5.93 20.03 -50.95
N LEU A 105 -4.79 20.42 -50.35
CA LEU A 105 -3.84 21.33 -50.97
C LEU A 105 -3.27 20.73 -52.27
N GLY A 106 -2.86 19.47 -52.24
CA GLY A 106 -2.39 18.74 -53.43
C GLY A 106 -3.43 18.68 -54.54
N GLN A 107 -4.71 18.45 -54.19
CA GLN A 107 -5.81 18.50 -55.15
C GLN A 107 -6.00 19.89 -55.76
N LYS A 108 -5.94 20.96 -54.96
CA LYS A 108 -6.03 22.35 -55.46
C LYS A 108 -4.88 22.71 -56.41
N ILE A 109 -3.65 22.30 -56.09
CA ILE A 109 -2.48 22.49 -56.95
C ILE A 109 -2.68 21.78 -58.29
N SER A 110 -3.08 20.49 -58.26
CA SER A 110 -3.32 19.72 -59.49
C SER A 110 -4.41 20.35 -60.37
N SER A 111 -5.51 20.81 -59.77
CA SER A 111 -6.59 21.50 -60.49
C SER A 111 -6.11 22.80 -61.14
N THR A 112 -5.27 23.59 -60.46
CA THR A 112 -4.71 24.84 -60.99
C THR A 112 -3.73 24.56 -62.15
N GLN A 113 -2.93 23.51 -62.04
CA GLN A 113 -2.01 23.08 -63.11
C GLN A 113 -2.76 22.66 -64.38
N LYS A 114 -3.92 21.99 -64.25
CA LYS A 114 -4.78 21.63 -65.39
C LYS A 114 -5.35 22.86 -66.10
N ILE A 115 -5.70 23.91 -65.35
CA ILE A 115 -6.18 25.18 -65.91
C ILE A 115 -5.04 25.88 -66.69
N SER A 116 -3.83 25.93 -66.13
CA SER A 116 -2.65 26.49 -66.80
C SER A 116 -2.27 25.74 -68.09
N GLY A 117 -2.47 24.42 -68.15
CA GLY A 117 -2.23 23.62 -69.36
C GLY A 117 -3.28 23.83 -70.47
N GLY A 118 -4.50 24.22 -70.12
CA GLY A 118 -5.56 24.56 -71.08
C GLY A 118 -5.33 25.89 -71.80
N VAL A 119 -4.84 26.90 -71.07
CA VAL A 119 -4.56 28.24 -71.64
C VAL A 119 -3.46 28.21 -72.71
N LYS A 120 -2.50 27.27 -72.64
CA LYS A 120 -1.48 27.11 -73.68
C LYS A 120 -2.00 26.51 -75.00
N LYS A 121 -3.16 25.85 -75.00
CA LYS A 121 -3.74 25.22 -76.21
C LYS A 121 -4.69 26.13 -77.00
N GLU A 122 -5.09 27.27 -76.44
CA GLU A 122 -5.97 28.24 -77.13
C GLU A 122 -5.20 29.41 -77.76
N LEU A 123 -3.86 29.43 -77.66
CA LEU A 123 -2.99 30.49 -78.18
C LEU A 123 -2.05 30.03 -79.32
N GLU A 124 -2.23 28.82 -79.85
CA GLU A 124 -1.52 28.30 -81.05
C GLU A 124 -2.46 28.16 -82.25
#